data_AF-A0A5C8JJ63-F1
#
_entry.id   AF-A0A5C8JJ63-F1
#
_cell.length_a   1.000
_cell.length_b   1.000
_cell.length_c   1.000
_cell.angle_alpha   90.00
_cell.angle_beta   90.00
_cell.angle_gamma   90.00
#
_symmetry.space_group_name_H-M   'P 1'
#
loop_
_entity.id
_entity.type
_entity.pdbx_description
1 polymer ?
#
loop_
_entity_poly.entity_id
_entity_poly.type
_entity_poly.pdbx_seq_one_letter_code
_entity_poly.pdbx_strand_id
1 'polypeptide(L)'
;MTKNTDAAFKGVAGVKLRQAEQLEQFEQWAAAKDWNSFHNTHYDWWMFPVDKPSSHGFAWTVMDEEVQELKQDPEYIHNYLRGVELLLLAWGWNLQEEKLIENPDPAQNWHNWPIRLHKCASSLLLFGFEKEFNSVKRYAQYLLQRGEDFTYNGRDLSELFAD
;
A
#
# COMPACT_ATOMS: atom_id res chain seq x y z
N MET A 1 -6.39 -16.49 -16.52
CA MET A 1 -6.89 -15.40 -15.67
C MET A 1 -7.67 -16.05 -14.56
N THR A 2 -7.32 -15.75 -13.32
CA THR A 2 -8.02 -16.22 -12.11
C THR A 2 -9.00 -15.17 -11.62
N LYS A 3 -10.03 -15.61 -10.90
CA LYS A 3 -11.12 -14.78 -10.36
C LYS A 3 -11.38 -15.14 -8.91
N ASN A 4 -11.65 -14.15 -8.07
CA ASN A 4 -12.11 -14.41 -6.71
C ASN A 4 -13.59 -14.87 -6.72
N THR A 5 -13.82 -16.15 -6.43
CA THR A 5 -15.15 -16.76 -6.35
C THR A 5 -15.65 -16.96 -4.91
N ASP A 6 -14.91 -16.48 -3.91
CA ASP A 6 -15.28 -16.61 -2.52
C ASP A 6 -16.54 -15.79 -2.19
N ALA A 7 -17.48 -16.38 -1.45
CA ALA A 7 -18.75 -15.74 -1.11
C ALA A 7 -18.60 -14.49 -0.22
N ALA A 8 -17.47 -14.36 0.49
CA ALA A 8 -17.16 -13.19 1.31
C ALA A 8 -16.52 -12.04 0.52
N PHE A 9 -16.15 -12.27 -0.75
CA PHE A 9 -15.55 -11.24 -1.59
C PHE A 9 -16.51 -10.04 -1.74
N LYS A 10 -15.98 -8.84 -1.51
CA LYS A 10 -16.78 -7.60 -1.56
C LYS A 10 -17.11 -7.15 -2.98
N GLY A 11 -16.60 -7.82 -4.00
CA GLY A 11 -16.74 -7.42 -5.39
C GLY A 11 -15.90 -6.19 -5.73
N VAL A 12 -15.68 -5.97 -7.02
CA VAL A 12 -14.92 -4.80 -7.52
C VAL A 12 -15.54 -3.49 -7.05
N ALA A 13 -16.88 -3.37 -7.08
CA ALA A 13 -17.58 -2.18 -6.59
C ALA A 13 -17.33 -1.92 -5.09
N GLY A 14 -17.31 -2.97 -4.26
CA GLY A 14 -17.03 -2.83 -2.82
C GLY A 14 -15.58 -2.43 -2.55
N VAL A 15 -14.63 -2.96 -3.32
CA VAL A 15 -13.21 -2.54 -3.27
C VAL A 15 -13.08 -1.06 -3.61
N LYS A 16 -13.68 -0.61 -4.72
CA LYS A 16 -13.64 0.80 -5.14
C LYS A 16 -14.22 1.73 -4.09
N LEU A 17 -15.42 1.42 -3.58
CA LEU A 17 -16.08 2.25 -2.56
C LEU A 17 -15.22 2.36 -1.31
N ARG A 18 -14.71 1.23 -0.79
CA ARG A 18 -13.94 1.23 0.45
C ARG A 18 -12.59 1.91 0.30
N GLN A 19 -11.96 1.79 -0.86
CA GLN A 19 -10.71 2.48 -1.17
C GLN A 19 -10.93 4.00 -1.25
N ALA A 20 -12.02 4.47 -1.86
CA ALA A 20 -12.33 5.89 -1.92
C ALA A 20 -12.58 6.49 -0.52
N GLU A 21 -13.37 5.80 0.32
CA GLU A 21 -13.58 6.18 1.74
C GLU A 21 -12.27 6.24 2.54
N GLN A 22 -11.33 5.35 2.23
CA GLN A 22 -10.03 5.32 2.90
C GLN A 22 -9.13 6.45 2.42
N LEU A 23 -9.16 6.77 1.12
CA LEU A 23 -8.40 7.87 0.57
C LEU A 23 -8.87 9.20 1.15
N GLU A 24 -10.18 9.39 1.32
CA GLU A 24 -10.72 10.59 1.98
C GLU A 24 -10.11 10.78 3.38
N GLN A 25 -10.01 9.70 4.15
CA GLN A 25 -9.34 9.74 5.46
C GLN A 25 -7.84 10.06 5.34
N PHE A 26 -7.13 9.49 4.36
CA PHE A 26 -5.72 9.81 4.13
C PHE A 26 -5.50 11.30 3.83
N GLU A 27 -6.34 11.88 2.97
CA GLU A 27 -6.26 13.30 2.63
C GLU A 27 -6.55 14.19 3.85
N GLN A 28 -7.56 13.81 4.66
CA GLN A 28 -7.87 14.52 5.91
C GLN A 28 -6.69 14.45 6.90
N TRP A 29 -6.08 13.28 7.08
CA TRP A 29 -4.94 13.10 7.97
C TRP A 29 -3.71 13.89 7.48
N ALA A 30 -3.40 13.81 6.19
CA ALA A 30 -2.27 14.53 5.61
C ALA A 30 -2.45 16.05 5.70
N ALA A 31 -3.66 16.56 5.41
CA ALA A 31 -3.99 17.98 5.56
C ALA A 31 -3.87 18.46 7.01
N ALA A 32 -4.24 17.61 7.98
CA ALA A 32 -4.12 17.89 9.40
C ALA A 32 -2.72 17.61 9.98
N LYS A 33 -1.78 17.10 9.17
CA LYS A 33 -0.46 16.59 9.61
C LYS A 33 -0.57 15.50 10.69
N ASP A 34 -1.67 14.76 10.69
CA ASP A 34 -1.93 13.67 11.61
C ASP A 34 -1.32 12.36 11.08
N TRP A 35 0.01 12.32 11.03
CA TRP A 35 0.75 11.16 10.53
C TRP A 35 0.56 9.92 11.42
N ASN A 36 0.26 10.12 12.71
CA ASN A 36 -0.04 9.01 13.62
C ASN A 36 -1.27 8.21 13.20
N SER A 37 -2.27 8.83 12.57
CA SER A 37 -3.46 8.10 12.09
C SER A 37 -3.13 7.12 10.98
N PHE A 38 -2.13 7.40 10.12
CA PHE A 38 -1.60 6.41 9.17
C PHE A 38 -1.00 5.21 9.92
N HIS A 39 -0.21 5.46 10.96
CA HIS A 39 0.53 4.39 11.65
C HIS A 39 -0.38 3.48 12.48
N ASN A 40 -1.46 4.01 13.02
CA ASN A 40 -2.32 3.31 13.99
C ASN A 40 -3.62 2.73 13.39
N THR A 41 -3.96 3.06 12.15
CA THR A 41 -5.19 2.58 11.51
C THR A 41 -4.93 1.37 10.61
N HIS A 42 -5.88 0.45 10.54
CA HIS A 42 -5.80 -0.74 9.69
C HIS A 42 -6.58 -0.52 8.39
N TYR A 43 -5.86 -0.43 7.27
CA TYR A 43 -6.44 -0.16 5.95
C TYR A 43 -5.83 -0.97 4.80
N ASP A 44 -4.76 -1.72 5.08
CA ASP A 44 -3.88 -2.22 4.02
C ASP A 44 -4.61 -3.06 2.96
N TRP A 45 -5.65 -3.81 3.35
CA TRP A 45 -6.30 -4.78 2.47
C TRP A 45 -7.17 -4.16 1.38
N TRP A 46 -7.86 -3.05 1.68
CA TRP A 46 -8.70 -2.36 0.69
C TRP A 46 -7.95 -1.21 0.02
N MET A 47 -6.95 -0.62 0.69
CA MET A 47 -6.12 0.42 0.08
C MET A 47 -5.05 -0.18 -0.86
N PHE A 48 -4.48 -1.34 -0.50
CA PHE A 48 -3.44 -2.04 -1.26
C PHE A 48 -3.82 -3.52 -1.45
N PRO A 49 -4.86 -3.81 -2.25
CA PRO A 49 -5.32 -5.18 -2.43
C PRO A 49 -4.24 -6.04 -3.11
N VAL A 50 -4.14 -7.29 -2.67
CA VAL A 50 -3.18 -8.29 -3.15
C VAL A 50 -3.90 -9.59 -3.50
N ASP A 51 -3.22 -10.47 -4.24
CA ASP A 51 -3.70 -11.78 -4.69
C ASP A 51 -3.60 -12.87 -3.60
N LYS A 52 -3.26 -12.48 -2.36
CA LYS A 52 -3.13 -13.38 -1.21
C LYS A 52 -4.25 -13.12 -0.19
N PRO A 53 -4.76 -14.18 0.46
CA PRO A 53 -5.78 -14.03 1.48
C PRO A 53 -5.24 -13.30 2.72
N SER A 54 -6.16 -12.66 3.41
CA SER A 54 -5.94 -11.88 4.63
C SER A 54 -6.38 -12.61 5.89
N SER A 55 -6.19 -11.98 7.06
CA SER A 55 -6.92 -12.38 8.28
C SER A 55 -8.44 -12.27 8.15
N HIS A 56 -8.93 -11.47 7.19
CA HIS A 56 -10.33 -11.37 6.79
C HIS A 56 -10.68 -12.35 5.65
N GLY A 57 -9.84 -13.37 5.42
CA GLY A 57 -9.98 -14.30 4.30
C GLY A 57 -9.82 -13.61 2.95
N PHE A 58 -10.65 -14.02 1.99
CA PHE A 58 -10.64 -13.54 0.60
C PHE A 58 -11.50 -12.28 0.36
N ALA A 59 -12.02 -11.64 1.42
CA ALA A 59 -12.99 -10.55 1.30
C ALA A 59 -12.49 -9.35 0.45
N TRP A 60 -11.18 -9.11 0.46
CA TRP A 60 -10.52 -8.00 -0.26
C TRP A 60 -9.45 -8.48 -1.25
N THR A 61 -9.32 -9.79 -1.43
CA THR A 61 -8.34 -10.37 -2.36
C THR A 61 -8.82 -10.13 -3.78
N VAL A 62 -7.94 -9.59 -4.61
CA VAL A 62 -8.21 -9.37 -6.04
C VAL A 62 -7.32 -10.30 -6.86
N MET A 63 -7.90 -10.95 -7.87
CA MET A 63 -7.16 -11.81 -8.81
C MET A 63 -7.08 -11.13 -10.19
N ASP A 64 -6.53 -11.82 -11.18
CA ASP A 64 -6.29 -11.25 -12.51
C ASP A 64 -7.52 -10.52 -13.08
N GLU A 65 -8.70 -11.14 -13.02
CA GLU A 65 -9.92 -10.55 -13.58
C GLU A 65 -10.31 -9.25 -12.87
N GLU A 66 -10.32 -9.24 -11.54
CA GLU A 66 -10.64 -8.03 -10.76
C GLU A 66 -9.62 -6.93 -10.97
N VAL A 67 -8.33 -7.27 -11.06
CA VAL A 67 -7.26 -6.31 -11.32
C VAL A 67 -7.44 -5.68 -12.69
N GLN A 68 -7.76 -6.47 -13.73
CA GLN A 68 -8.03 -5.92 -15.06
C GLN A 68 -9.24 -4.98 -15.03
N GLU A 69 -10.33 -5.36 -14.35
CA GLU A 69 -11.52 -4.51 -14.24
C GLU A 69 -11.23 -3.20 -13.50
N LEU A 70 -10.49 -3.26 -12.39
CA LEU A 70 -10.07 -2.08 -11.63
C LEU A 70 -9.16 -1.16 -12.45
N LYS A 71 -8.27 -1.72 -13.27
CA LYS A 71 -7.37 -0.94 -14.15
C LYS A 71 -8.09 -0.22 -15.28
N GLN A 72 -9.30 -0.66 -15.66
CA GLN A 72 -10.13 0.05 -16.64
C GLN A 72 -10.85 1.28 -16.05
N ASP A 73 -10.72 1.52 -14.74
CA ASP A 73 -11.32 2.66 -14.06
C ASP A 73 -10.25 3.72 -13.72
N PRO A 74 -10.19 4.83 -14.48
CA PRO A 74 -9.18 5.86 -14.26
C PRO A 74 -9.28 6.54 -12.89
N GLU A 75 -10.49 6.67 -12.33
CA GLU A 75 -10.70 7.30 -11.02
C GLU A 75 -10.13 6.39 -9.92
N TYR A 76 -10.42 5.09 -9.99
CA TYR A 76 -9.85 4.14 -9.05
C TYR A 76 -8.31 4.14 -9.08
N ILE A 77 -7.71 4.14 -10.28
CA ILE A 77 -6.25 4.17 -10.44
C ILE A 77 -5.66 5.48 -9.91
N HIS A 78 -6.27 6.61 -10.20
CA HIS A 78 -5.85 7.90 -9.66
C HIS A 78 -5.84 7.88 -8.12
N ASN A 79 -6.96 7.45 -7.52
CA ASN A 79 -7.12 7.34 -6.08
C ASN A 79 -6.11 6.37 -5.46
N TYR A 80 -5.84 5.25 -6.15
CA TYR A 80 -4.92 4.22 -5.68
C TYR A 80 -3.49 4.75 -5.59
N LEU A 81 -3.01 5.38 -6.66
CA LEU A 81 -1.67 5.95 -6.69
C LEU A 81 -1.51 7.11 -5.71
N ARG A 82 -2.57 7.92 -5.52
CA ARG A 82 -2.58 8.96 -4.49
C ARG A 82 -2.47 8.38 -3.08
N GLY A 83 -3.16 7.27 -2.80
CA GLY A 83 -3.04 6.60 -1.51
C GLY A 83 -1.65 5.99 -1.28
N VAL A 84 -0.98 5.47 -2.32
CA VAL A 84 0.43 5.06 -2.26
C VAL A 84 1.32 6.26 -1.90
N GLU A 85 1.17 7.37 -2.60
CA GLU A 85 1.94 8.60 -2.34
C GLU A 85 1.79 9.06 -0.88
N LEU A 86 0.55 9.13 -0.37
CA LEU A 86 0.26 9.57 0.99
C LEU A 86 0.81 8.60 2.06
N LEU A 87 0.76 7.30 1.81
CA LEU A 87 1.38 6.31 2.70
C LEU A 87 2.89 6.54 2.82
N LEU A 88 3.58 6.67 1.68
CA LEU A 88 5.03 6.87 1.66
C LEU A 88 5.40 8.23 2.27
N LEU A 89 4.58 9.25 1.99
CA LEU A 89 4.73 10.57 2.59
C LEU A 89 4.60 10.52 4.12
N ALA A 90 3.67 9.73 4.67
CA ALA A 90 3.52 9.54 6.11
C ALA A 90 4.76 8.88 6.76
N TRP A 91 5.55 8.14 5.99
CA TRP A 91 6.84 7.58 6.44
C TRP A 91 8.04 8.47 6.10
N GLY A 92 7.81 9.67 5.58
CA GLY A 92 8.85 10.63 5.25
C GLY A 92 9.58 10.30 3.95
N TRP A 93 8.95 9.59 3.01
CA TRP A 93 9.48 9.32 1.67
C TRP A 93 8.67 10.04 0.59
N ASN A 94 9.37 10.72 -0.32
CA ASN A 94 8.77 11.28 -1.52
C ASN A 94 8.74 10.21 -2.62
N LEU A 95 7.53 9.76 -2.99
CA LEU A 95 7.36 8.71 -4.01
C LEU A 95 7.97 9.10 -5.37
N GLN A 96 7.83 10.35 -5.80
CA GLN A 96 8.23 10.80 -7.14
C GLN A 96 9.71 11.17 -7.23
N GLU A 97 10.24 11.79 -6.17
CA GLU A 97 11.65 12.18 -6.10
C GLU A 97 12.55 11.05 -5.59
N GLU A 98 11.94 9.99 -5.06
CA GLU A 98 12.62 8.81 -4.55
C GLU A 98 13.69 9.15 -3.50
N LYS A 99 13.30 10.02 -2.57
CA LYS A 99 14.17 10.53 -1.52
C LYS A 99 13.38 10.79 -0.24
N LEU A 100 14.09 10.94 0.87
CA LEU A 100 13.49 11.35 2.13
C LEU A 100 12.99 12.79 2.05
N ILE A 101 11.89 13.05 2.75
CA ILE A 101 11.38 14.41 2.97
C ILE A 101 12.38 15.18 3.83
N GLU A 102 12.73 16.38 3.39
CA GLU A 102 13.57 17.30 4.17
C GLU A 102 12.73 17.94 5.28
N ASN A 103 13.24 17.95 6.51
CA ASN A 103 12.56 18.48 7.69
C ASN A 103 11.14 17.88 7.89
N PRO A 104 11.03 16.56 8.07
CA PRO A 104 9.73 15.90 8.22
C PRO A 104 8.98 16.43 9.45
N ASP A 105 7.65 16.47 9.35
CA ASP A 105 6.80 16.76 10.51
C ASP A 105 6.98 15.68 11.60
N PRO A 106 6.62 15.97 12.86
CA PRO A 106 6.57 14.94 13.90
C PRO A 106 5.73 13.72 13.46
N ALA A 107 6.19 12.51 13.77
CA ALA A 107 5.60 11.24 13.35
C ALA A 107 5.61 10.95 11.82
N GLN A 108 6.19 11.83 10.99
CA GLN A 108 6.39 11.58 9.57
C GLN A 108 7.69 10.80 9.32
N ASN A 109 7.75 9.57 9.82
CA ASN A 109 8.94 8.72 9.79
C ASN A 109 8.56 7.22 9.81
N TRP A 110 9.53 6.33 9.62
CA TRP A 110 9.30 4.89 9.68
C TRP A 110 8.75 4.42 11.03
N HIS A 111 7.66 3.66 11.04
CA HIS A 111 6.96 3.17 12.24
C HIS A 111 6.93 1.64 12.37
N ASN A 112 7.93 0.93 11.82
CA ASN A 112 8.06 -0.53 11.95
C ASN A 112 6.83 -1.33 11.48
N TRP A 113 6.30 -0.97 10.31
CA TRP A 113 5.22 -1.70 9.65
C TRP A 113 5.66 -2.34 8.31
N PRO A 114 6.61 -3.29 8.33
CA PRO A 114 7.14 -3.90 7.10
C PRO A 114 6.05 -4.63 6.30
N ILE A 115 5.06 -5.21 6.97
CA ILE A 115 3.91 -5.84 6.29
C ILE A 115 3.09 -4.87 5.44
N ARG A 116 2.94 -3.61 5.87
CA ARG A 116 2.20 -2.60 5.13
C ARG A 116 2.97 -2.16 3.90
N LEU A 117 4.27 -1.92 4.04
CA LEU A 117 5.16 -1.59 2.93
C LEU A 117 5.19 -2.74 1.90
N HIS A 118 5.30 -3.98 2.38
CA HIS A 118 5.24 -5.18 1.54
C HIS A 118 3.93 -5.31 0.78
N LYS A 119 2.77 -5.08 1.42
CA LYS A 119 1.46 -5.12 0.74
C LYS A 119 1.34 -4.02 -0.31
N CYS A 120 1.76 -2.80 0.00
CA CYS A 120 1.81 -1.69 -0.95
C CYS A 120 2.65 -2.08 -2.18
N ALA A 121 3.87 -2.59 -1.96
CA ALA A 121 4.76 -3.03 -3.04
C ALA A 121 4.19 -4.20 -3.86
N SER A 122 3.63 -5.22 -3.20
CA SER A 122 3.00 -6.36 -3.86
C SER A 122 1.80 -5.93 -4.70
N SER A 123 0.99 -5.00 -4.20
CA SER A 123 -0.15 -4.44 -4.92
C SER A 123 0.31 -3.66 -6.16
N LEU A 124 1.35 -2.85 -6.06
CA LEU A 124 1.93 -2.14 -7.21
C LEU A 124 2.40 -3.09 -8.31
N LEU A 125 3.08 -4.19 -7.95
CA LEU A 125 3.45 -5.24 -8.91
C LEU A 125 2.24 -5.90 -9.55
N LEU A 126 1.26 -6.29 -8.73
CA LEU A 126 0.04 -6.94 -9.21
C LEU A 126 -0.70 -6.09 -10.24
N PHE A 127 -0.73 -4.77 -10.03
CA PHE A 127 -1.35 -3.82 -10.96
C PHE A 127 -0.43 -3.40 -12.13
N GLY A 128 0.87 -3.73 -12.08
CA GLY A 128 1.85 -3.39 -13.12
C GLY A 128 2.37 -1.96 -13.06
N PHE A 129 2.37 -1.32 -11.89
CA PHE A 129 2.92 0.03 -11.66
C PHE A 129 4.40 -0.05 -11.28
N GLU A 130 5.24 -0.44 -12.24
CA GLU A 130 6.67 -0.73 -12.02
C GLU A 130 7.46 0.49 -11.53
N LYS A 131 7.15 1.69 -12.02
CA LYS A 131 7.84 2.92 -11.63
C LYS A 131 7.65 3.19 -10.13
N GLU A 132 6.41 3.18 -9.67
CA GLU A 132 6.05 3.39 -8.28
C GLU A 132 6.55 2.25 -7.40
N PHE A 133 6.47 1.00 -7.88
CA PHE A 133 7.07 -0.15 -7.19
C PHE A 133 8.57 0.05 -6.96
N ASN A 134 9.31 0.50 -7.97
CA ASN A 134 10.76 0.72 -7.84
C ASN A 134 11.10 1.81 -6.82
N SER A 135 10.30 2.88 -6.71
CA SER A 135 10.45 3.88 -5.65
C SER A 135 10.20 3.28 -4.26
N VAL A 136 9.15 2.47 -4.11
CA VAL A 136 8.86 1.76 -2.86
C VAL A 136 9.98 0.77 -2.50
N LYS A 137 10.52 0.05 -3.50
CA LYS A 137 11.67 -0.85 -3.34
C LYS A 137 12.90 -0.10 -2.85
N ARG A 138 13.22 1.06 -3.43
CA ARG A 138 14.34 1.91 -2.97
C ARG A 138 14.16 2.37 -1.53
N TYR A 139 12.95 2.73 -1.13
CA TYR A 139 12.67 3.06 0.27
C TYR A 139 12.88 1.87 1.21
N ALA A 140 12.38 0.68 0.84
CA ALA A 140 12.61 -0.54 1.61
C ALA A 140 14.11 -0.88 1.74
N GLN A 141 14.86 -0.76 0.64
CA GLN A 141 16.31 -0.98 0.63
C GLN A 141 17.05 0.03 1.52
N TYR A 142 16.64 1.30 1.50
CA TYR A 142 17.16 2.32 2.42
C TYR A 142 16.95 1.93 3.88
N LEU A 143 15.75 1.42 4.24
CA LEU A 143 15.45 0.96 5.60
C LEU A 143 16.31 -0.26 5.99
N LEU A 144 16.40 -1.26 5.11
CA LEU A 144 17.22 -2.47 5.34
C LEU A 144 18.69 -2.15 5.54
N GLN A 145 19.27 -1.24 4.75
CA GLN A 145 20.66 -0.79 4.91
C GLN A 145 20.93 -0.10 6.26
N ARG A 146 19.88 0.40 6.91
CA ARG A 146 19.94 1.00 8.25
C ARG A 146 19.66 0.01 9.38
N GLY A 147 19.44 -1.26 9.05
CA GLY A 147 19.23 -2.33 10.01
C GLY A 147 17.78 -2.49 10.48
N GLU A 148 16.81 -1.92 9.76
CA GLU A 148 15.39 -2.16 10.06
C GLU A 148 15.01 -3.62 9.77
N ASP A 149 14.22 -4.22 10.67
CA ASP A 149 13.77 -5.61 10.55
C ASP A 149 12.50 -5.71 9.71
N PHE A 150 12.53 -6.58 8.70
CA PHE A 150 11.41 -6.86 7.80
C PHE A 150 10.73 -8.19 8.10
N THR A 151 11.05 -8.81 9.24
CA THR A 151 10.37 -10.01 9.71
C THR A 151 8.96 -9.68 10.21
N TYR A 152 7.97 -10.41 9.70
CA TYR A 152 6.59 -10.29 10.17
C TYR A 152 5.91 -11.66 10.26
N ASN A 153 5.41 -12.00 11.45
CA ASN A 153 4.83 -13.32 11.75
C ASN A 153 5.74 -14.49 11.32
N GLY A 154 7.05 -14.38 11.60
CA GLY A 154 8.04 -15.41 11.29
C GLY A 154 8.41 -15.55 9.81
N ARG A 155 7.97 -14.62 8.96
CA ARG A 155 8.35 -14.56 7.54
C ARG A 155 9.23 -13.35 7.29
N ASP A 156 10.28 -13.55 6.50
CA ASP A 156 11.09 -12.46 5.98
C ASP A 156 10.37 -11.81 4.79
N LEU A 157 10.05 -10.52 4.92
CA LEU A 157 9.40 -9.74 3.85
C LEU A 157 10.41 -9.01 2.96
N SER A 158 11.70 -9.06 3.27
CA SER A 158 12.75 -8.36 2.54
C SER A 158 12.99 -8.94 1.14
N GLU A 159 12.64 -10.21 0.91
CA GLU A 159 12.82 -10.91 -0.37
C GLU A 159 12.21 -10.14 -1.56
N LEU A 160 11.06 -9.48 -1.35
CA LEU A 160 10.40 -8.68 -2.39
C LEU A 160 11.24 -7.48 -2.85
N PHE A 161 12.18 -7.03 -2.02
CA PHE A 161 12.98 -5.84 -2.21
C PHE A 161 14.45 -6.14 -2.54
N ALA A 162 14.82 -7.42 -2.63
CA ALA A 162 16.13 -7.85 -3.08
C ALA A 162 16.34 -7.50 -4.57
N ASP A 163 17.60 -7.33 -4.97
CA ASP A 163 18.01 -7.03 -6.35
C ASP A 163 17.99 -8.26 -7.27
#